data_AF-J9FMT0-F1
#
_entry.id   AF-J9FMT0-F1
#
_cell.length_a   1.000
_cell.length_b   1.000
_cell.length_c   1.000
_cell.angle_alpha   90.00
_cell.angle_beta   90.00
_cell.angle_gamma   90.00
#
_symmetry.space_group_name_H-M   'P 1'
#
loop_
_entity.id
_entity.type
_entity.pdbx_description
1 polymer ?
#
loop_
_entity_poly.entity_id
_entity_poly.type
_entity_poly.pdbx_seq_one_letter_code
_entity_poly.pdbx_strand_id
1 'polypeptide(L)'
;YWAMLIVLMALIFRPVAFDFRSKVAHTAWRTSWDWMLFAGSAIPPVIFGVAFGNLLLGVPFYIDESMRPIYTGSFWALLNPFGLLCGVLSLSMIIFHGANYLVLRTEGHLQTRSRTISTVFGLLSALLFAAGGIWTY
;
A
#
# COMPACT_ATOMS: atom_id res chain seq x y z
N TYR A 1 -1.37 -8.89 -14.04
CA TYR A 1 -0.94 -7.85 -14.99
C TYR A 1 -1.38 -6.45 -14.55
N TRP A 2 -2.68 -6.12 -14.57
CA TRP A 2 -3.20 -4.77 -14.23
C TRP A 2 -2.74 -4.20 -12.89
N ALA A 3 -2.69 -5.03 -11.84
CA ALA A 3 -2.18 -4.64 -10.52
C ALA A 3 -0.76 -4.03 -10.59
N MET A 4 0.16 -4.69 -11.29
CA MET A 4 1.54 -4.23 -11.43
C MET A 4 1.65 -2.97 -12.28
N LEU A 5 0.77 -2.80 -13.28
CA LEU A 5 0.70 -1.57 -14.08
C LEU A 5 0.29 -0.37 -13.21
N ILE A 6 -0.70 -0.55 -12.34
CA ILE A 6 -1.15 0.48 -11.39
C ILE A 6 -0.01 0.84 -10.41
N VAL A 7 0.72 -0.16 -9.90
CA VAL A 7 1.89 0.07 -9.04
C VAL A 7 2.97 0.86 -9.78
N LEU A 8 3.31 0.46 -11.01
CA LEU A 8 4.30 1.16 -11.81
C LEU A 8 3.91 2.62 -12.02
N MET A 9 2.65 2.86 -12.39
CA MET A 9 2.12 4.20 -12.57
C MET A 9 2.21 5.04 -11.28
N ALA A 10 1.82 4.46 -10.14
CA ALA A 10 1.94 5.09 -8.82
C ALA A 10 3.39 5.45 -8.47
N LEU A 11 4.34 4.57 -8.79
CA LEU A 11 5.77 4.79 -8.56
C LEU A 11 6.36 5.88 -9.46
N ILE A 12 5.89 6.02 -10.71
CA ILE A 12 6.30 7.10 -11.62
C ILE A 12 5.78 8.45 -11.14
N PHE A 13 4.53 8.53 -10.68
CA PHE A 13 3.95 9.78 -10.23
C PHE A 13 4.61 10.34 -8.96
N ARG A 14 5.17 9.49 -8.10
CA ARG A 14 5.79 9.92 -6.84
C ARG A 14 6.97 10.91 -7.03
N PRO A 15 8.06 10.61 -7.76
CA PRO A 15 9.16 11.55 -7.96
C PRO A 15 8.72 12.80 -8.74
N VAL A 16 7.87 12.62 -9.76
CA VAL A 16 7.32 13.74 -10.55
C VAL A 16 6.54 14.71 -9.64
N ALA A 17 5.70 14.18 -8.75
CA ALA A 17 4.92 15.00 -7.86
C ALA A 17 5.78 15.77 -6.85
N PHE A 18 6.92 15.24 -6.41
CA PHE A 18 7.86 16.00 -5.59
C PHE A 18 8.47 17.19 -6.34
N ASP A 19 8.91 16.98 -7.58
CA ASP A 19 9.57 18.01 -8.38
C ASP A 19 8.60 19.10 -8.87
N PHE A 20 7.36 18.73 -9.22
CA PHE A 20 6.39 19.67 -9.79
C PHE A 20 5.56 20.43 -8.75
N ARG A 21 5.46 19.93 -7.51
CA ARG A 21 4.70 20.56 -6.42
C ARG A 21 5.10 22.01 -6.14
N SER A 22 6.39 22.34 -6.22
CA SER A 22 6.93 23.66 -5.88
C SER A 22 7.14 24.59 -7.07
N LYS A 23 6.88 24.13 -8.31
CA LYS A 23 7.17 24.92 -9.53
C LYS A 23 6.14 26.00 -9.84
N VAL A 24 4.89 25.86 -9.40
CA VAL A 24 3.82 26.83 -9.66
C VAL A 24 3.16 27.23 -8.35
N ALA A 25 3.12 28.53 -8.05
CA ALA A 25 2.52 29.10 -6.85
C ALA A 25 0.99 29.22 -6.98
N HIS A 26 0.32 28.11 -7.28
CA HIS A 26 -1.15 28.02 -7.34
C HIS A 26 -1.65 26.97 -6.34
N THR A 27 -2.67 27.30 -5.56
CA THR A 27 -3.19 26.43 -4.49
C THR A 27 -3.75 25.11 -5.04
N ALA A 28 -4.57 25.17 -6.10
CA ALA A 28 -5.11 23.97 -6.73
C ALA A 28 -4.02 23.07 -7.33
N TRP A 29 -2.92 23.67 -7.83
CA TRP A 29 -1.79 22.91 -8.39
C TRP A 29 -1.12 22.08 -7.29
N ARG A 30 -0.77 22.74 -6.17
CA ARG A 30 -0.14 22.08 -5.04
C ARG A 30 -1.03 20.97 -4.45
N THR A 31 -2.34 21.20 -4.35
CA THR A 31 -3.28 20.18 -3.84
C THR A 31 -3.37 18.95 -4.76
N SER A 32 -3.38 19.13 -6.08
CA SER A 32 -3.38 18.00 -7.02
C SER A 32 -2.11 17.15 -6.89
N TRP A 33 -0.94 17.78 -6.74
CA TRP A 33 0.32 17.05 -6.54
C TRP A 33 0.40 16.38 -5.16
N ASP A 34 -0.18 16.98 -4.13
CA ASP A 34 -0.28 16.35 -2.80
C ASP A 34 -1.15 15.09 -2.86
N TRP A 35 -2.24 15.10 -3.62
CA TRP A 35 -3.04 13.89 -3.89
C TRP A 35 -2.28 12.83 -4.68
N MET A 36 -1.49 13.22 -5.68
CA MET A 36 -0.64 12.27 -6.42
C MET A 36 0.44 11.66 -5.54
N LEU A 37 1.06 12.43 -4.64
CA LEU A 37 2.02 11.91 -3.66
C LEU A 37 1.36 10.93 -2.69
N PHE A 38 0.16 11.25 -2.21
CA PHE A 38 -0.62 10.37 -1.34
C PHE A 38 -0.97 9.06 -2.05
N ALA A 39 -1.59 9.14 -3.24
CA ALA A 39 -1.95 7.97 -4.03
C ALA A 39 -0.71 7.14 -4.41
N GLY A 40 0.36 7.80 -4.87
CA GLY A 40 1.64 7.16 -5.22
C GLY A 40 2.32 6.44 -4.05
N SER A 41 2.03 6.83 -2.81
CA SER A 41 2.59 6.20 -1.61
C SER A 41 1.67 5.16 -0.99
N ALA A 42 0.34 5.30 -1.12
CA ALA A 42 -0.64 4.40 -0.53
C ALA A 42 -0.96 3.19 -1.43
N ILE A 43 -1.00 3.39 -2.75
CA ILE A 43 -1.38 2.34 -3.71
C ILE A 43 -0.39 1.16 -3.72
N PRO A 44 0.93 1.37 -3.80
CA PRO A 44 1.88 0.25 -3.84
C PRO A 44 1.77 -0.72 -2.66
N PRO A 45 1.80 -0.29 -1.38
CA PRO A 45 1.71 -1.23 -0.27
C PRO A 45 0.37 -1.97 -0.22
N VAL A 46 -0.75 -1.33 -0.58
CA VAL A 46 -2.04 -2.02 -0.66
C VAL A 46 -2.02 -3.13 -1.71
N ILE A 47 -1.55 -2.84 -2.92
CA ILE A 47 -1.52 -3.84 -4.01
C ILE A 47 -0.56 -4.98 -3.67
N PHE A 48 0.62 -4.68 -3.13
CA PHE A 48 1.54 -5.73 -2.70
C PHE A 48 0.96 -6.58 -1.57
N GLY A 49 0.30 -5.97 -0.58
CA GLY A 49 -0.38 -6.71 0.48
C GLY A 49 -1.46 -7.66 -0.07
N VAL A 50 -2.30 -7.18 -0.99
CA VAL A 50 -3.31 -8.02 -1.67
C VAL A 50 -2.65 -9.15 -2.45
N ALA A 51 -1.56 -8.86 -3.17
CA ALA A 51 -0.82 -9.87 -3.91
C ALA A 51 -0.26 -10.96 -2.98
N PHE A 52 0.36 -10.59 -1.85
CA PHE A 52 0.83 -11.54 -0.85
C PHE A 52 -0.30 -12.38 -0.26
N GLY A 53 -1.45 -11.78 0.06
CA GLY A 53 -2.61 -12.53 0.55
C GLY A 53 -3.13 -13.57 -0.46
N ASN A 54 -3.14 -13.22 -1.75
CA ASN A 54 -3.50 -14.15 -2.82
C ASN A 54 -2.46 -15.26 -3.01
N LEU A 55 -1.17 -14.96 -2.83
CA LEU A 55 -0.11 -15.97 -2.87
C LEU A 55 -0.27 -17.01 -1.76
N LEU A 56 -0.74 -16.60 -0.57
CA LEU A 56 -1.02 -17.51 0.55
C LEU A 56 -2.23 -18.43 0.27
N LEU A 57 -3.27 -17.92 -0.39
CA LEU A 57 -4.44 -18.72 -0.78
C LEU A 57 -4.20 -19.63 -2.01
N GLY A 58 -3.10 -19.39 -2.74
CA GLY A 58 -2.86 -20.00 -4.02
C GLY A 58 -3.50 -19.22 -5.16
N VAL A 59 -2.74 -19.07 -6.25
CA VAL A 59 -3.17 -18.29 -7.42
C VAL A 59 -3.44 -19.25 -8.58
N PRO A 60 -4.56 -19.11 -9.31
CA PRO A 60 -4.87 -19.99 -10.44
C PRO A 60 -3.96 -19.67 -11.64
N PHE A 61 -2.81 -20.32 -11.68
CA PHE A 61 -1.94 -20.40 -12.85
C PHE A 61 -1.57 -21.86 -13.08
N TYR A 62 -1.47 -22.27 -14.34
CA TYR A 62 -0.94 -23.58 -14.71
C TYR A 62 0.20 -23.40 -15.71
N ILE A 63 1.10 -24.38 -15.74
CA ILE A 63 2.19 -24.43 -16.69
C ILE A 63 1.81 -25.46 -17.74
N ASP A 64 1.70 -25.03 -18.98
CA ASP A 64 1.42 -25.90 -20.12
C ASP A 64 2.64 -26.77 -20.47
N GLU A 65 2.48 -27.83 -21.28
CA GLU A 65 3.55 -28.75 -21.67
C GLU A 65 4.75 -28.04 -22.34
N SER A 66 4.50 -26.87 -22.93
CA SER A 66 5.52 -25.97 -23.48
C SER A 66 6.30 -25.15 -22.43
N MET A 67 6.18 -25.45 -21.13
CA MET A 67 6.73 -24.65 -20.02
C MET A 67 6.26 -23.18 -20.00
N ARG A 68 5.06 -22.90 -20.54
CA ARG A 68 4.47 -21.56 -20.57
C ARG A 68 3.52 -21.38 -19.39
N PRO A 69 3.72 -20.36 -18.53
CA PRO A 69 2.77 -20.05 -17.46
C PRO A 69 1.53 -19.37 -18.06
N ILE A 70 0.37 -20.01 -17.94
CA ILE A 70 -0.91 -19.47 -18.36
C ILE A 70 -1.69 -19.05 -17.11
N TYR A 71 -2.00 -17.76 -17.03
CA TYR A 71 -2.80 -17.18 -15.96
C TYR A 71 -4.27 -17.11 -16.40
N THR A 72 -5.15 -17.84 -15.71
CA THR A 72 -6.60 -17.86 -16.01
C THR A 72 -7.40 -16.96 -15.07
N GLY A 73 -6.75 -16.36 -14.07
CA GLY A 73 -7.42 -15.47 -13.13
C GLY A 73 -7.80 -14.10 -13.73
N SER A 74 -8.76 -13.44 -13.10
CA SER A 74 -9.15 -12.06 -13.40
C SER A 74 -8.60 -11.11 -12.35
N PHE A 75 -8.40 -9.82 -12.69
CA PHE A 75 -7.99 -8.79 -11.73
C PHE A 75 -8.92 -8.72 -10.51
N TRP A 76 -10.23 -8.87 -10.75
CA TRP A 76 -11.24 -8.86 -9.68
C TRP A 76 -11.17 -10.08 -8.76
N ALA A 77 -10.64 -11.21 -9.25
CA ALA A 77 -10.43 -12.40 -8.42
C ALA A 77 -9.33 -12.19 -7.37
N LEU A 78 -8.40 -11.23 -7.59
CA LEU A 78 -7.41 -10.86 -6.57
C LEU A 78 -8.04 -10.06 -5.42
N LEU A 79 -9.16 -9.38 -5.64
CA LEU A 79 -9.84 -8.58 -4.62
C LEU A 79 -10.75 -9.44 -3.74
N ASN A 80 -10.21 -10.55 -3.23
CA ASN A 80 -10.91 -11.37 -2.25
C ASN A 80 -10.80 -10.76 -0.83
N PRO A 81 -11.72 -11.10 0.09
CA PRO A 81 -11.75 -10.50 1.44
C PRO A 81 -10.44 -10.67 2.22
N PHE A 82 -9.76 -11.80 2.06
CA PHE A 82 -8.49 -12.07 2.72
C PHE A 82 -7.34 -11.23 2.12
N GLY A 83 -7.27 -11.12 0.80
CA GLY A 83 -6.33 -10.25 0.09
C GLY A 83 -6.53 -8.79 0.47
N LEU A 84 -7.77 -8.32 0.59
CA LEU A 84 -8.07 -6.98 1.09
C LEU A 84 -7.59 -6.79 2.53
N LEU A 85 -7.80 -7.77 3.41
CA LEU A 85 -7.25 -7.76 4.78
C LEU A 85 -5.72 -7.63 4.75
N CYS A 86 -5.02 -8.43 3.95
CA CYS A 86 -3.56 -8.32 3.78
C CYS A 86 -3.13 -6.97 3.19
N GLY A 87 -3.92 -6.38 2.29
CA GLY A 87 -3.68 -5.05 1.74
C GLY A 87 -3.77 -3.94 2.80
N VAL A 88 -4.82 -3.97 3.62
CA VAL A 88 -5.01 -3.01 4.73
C VAL A 88 -3.95 -3.21 5.81
N LEU A 89 -3.59 -4.46 6.11
CA LEU A 89 -2.49 -4.79 7.02
C LEU A 89 -1.17 -4.18 6.53
N SER A 90 -0.80 -4.42 5.27
CA SER A 90 0.43 -3.88 4.69
C SER A 90 0.46 -2.36 4.73
N LEU A 91 -0.63 -1.69 4.34
CA LEU A 91 -0.75 -0.24 4.43
C LEU A 91 -0.57 0.26 5.88
N SER A 92 -1.22 -0.41 6.83
CA SER A 92 -1.14 -0.04 8.26
C SER A 92 0.29 -0.16 8.79
N MET A 93 1.02 -1.21 8.40
CA MET A 93 2.42 -1.40 8.79
C MET A 93 3.33 -0.31 8.22
N ILE A 94 3.11 0.11 6.96
CA ILE A 94 3.88 1.19 6.35
C ILE A 94 3.58 2.53 7.01
N ILE A 95 2.31 2.82 7.33
CA ILE A 95 1.93 4.04 8.07
C ILE A 95 2.56 4.02 9.47
N PHE A 96 2.52 2.90 10.17
CA PHE A 96 3.16 2.73 11.47
C PHE A 96 4.66 3.03 11.41
N HIS A 97 5.36 2.45 10.43
CA HIS A 97 6.79 2.67 10.25
C HIS A 97 7.11 4.14 9.92
N GLY A 98 6.36 4.75 9.00
CA GLY A 98 6.50 6.16 8.64
C GLY A 98 6.21 7.10 9.82
N ALA A 99 5.20 6.81 10.63
CA ALA A 99 4.86 7.58 11.81
C ALA A 99 5.97 7.52 12.88
N ASN A 100 6.56 6.34 13.11
CA ASN A 100 7.71 6.21 14.01
C ASN A 100 8.94 6.97 13.51
N TYR A 101 9.20 6.94 12.20
CA TYR A 101 10.26 7.75 11.61
C TYR A 101 10.02 9.25 11.83
N LEU A 102 8.78 9.72 11.66
CA LEU A 102 8.42 11.12 11.93
C LEU A 102 8.58 11.49 13.41
N VAL A 103 8.25 10.60 14.34
CA VAL A 103 8.46 10.84 15.78
C VAL A 103 9.94 11.08 16.11
N LEU A 104 10.85 10.38 15.43
CA LEU A 104 12.31 10.54 15.61
C LEU A 104 12.86 11.81 14.97
N ARG A 105 12.16 12.38 13.97
CA ARG A 105 12.65 13.49 13.14
C ARG A 105 11.93 14.82 13.39
N THR A 106 10.90 14.84 14.22
CA THR A 106 10.05 16.02 14.46
C THR A 106 9.93 16.32 15.94
N GLU A 107 9.66 17.59 16.26
CA GLU A 107 9.49 18.08 17.63
C GLU A 107 8.15 18.82 17.79
N GLY A 108 7.71 19.03 19.03
CA GLY A 108 6.50 19.78 19.36
C GLY A 108 5.21 19.11 18.86
N HIS A 109 4.27 19.92 18.37
CA HIS A 109 2.93 19.47 17.99
C HIS A 109 2.94 18.37 16.90
N LEU A 110 3.87 18.42 15.94
CA LEU A 110 3.95 17.44 14.88
C LEU A 110 4.42 16.07 15.40
N GLN A 111 5.32 16.08 16.39
CA GLN A 111 5.79 14.86 17.05
C GLN A 111 4.67 14.18 17.84
N THR A 112 3.88 14.95 18.61
CA THR A 112 2.75 14.42 19.37
C THR A 112 1.72 13.76 18.44
N ARG A 113 1.38 14.42 17.33
CA ARG A 113 0.46 13.85 16.32
C ARG A 113 1.01 12.57 15.70
N SER A 114 2.29 12.56 15.34
CA SER A 114 2.96 11.38 14.77
C SER A 114 3.00 10.22 15.75
N ARG A 115 3.16 10.49 17.05
CA ARG A 115 3.11 9.47 18.12
C ARG A 115 1.72 8.85 18.22
N THR A 116 0.67 9.65 18.24
CA THR A 116 -0.72 9.12 18.25
C THR A 116 -0.98 8.24 17.03
N ILE A 117 -0.60 8.70 15.83
CA ILE A 117 -0.77 7.91 14.60
C ILE A 117 0.01 6.61 14.67
N SER A 118 1.26 6.64 15.16
CA SER A 118 2.08 5.43 15.36
C SER A 118 1.37 4.45 16.30
N THR A 119 0.88 4.88 17.46
CA THR A 119 0.20 3.97 18.39
C THR A 119 -1.06 3.36 17.77
N VAL A 120 -1.90 4.15 17.11
CA VAL A 120 -3.14 3.66 16.48
C VAL A 120 -2.85 2.65 15.37
N PHE A 121 -1.96 2.99 14.44
CA PHE A 121 -1.64 2.11 13.30
C PHE A 121 -0.80 0.90 13.71
N GLY A 122 0.00 1.00 14.78
CA GLY A 122 0.70 -0.14 15.38
C GLY A 122 -0.27 -1.16 15.97
N LEU A 123 -1.25 -0.69 16.75
CA LEU A 123 -2.31 -1.55 17.29
C LEU A 123 -3.18 -2.15 16.17
N LEU A 124 -3.58 -1.33 15.19
CA LEU A 124 -4.34 -1.80 14.04
C LEU A 124 -3.59 -2.89 13.27
N SER A 125 -2.28 -2.71 13.03
CA SER A 125 -1.46 -3.71 12.34
C SER A 125 -1.37 -5.01 13.14
N ALA A 126 -1.21 -4.93 14.46
CA ALA A 126 -1.18 -6.11 15.32
C ALA A 126 -2.52 -6.87 15.31
N LEU A 127 -3.65 -6.15 15.38
CA LEU A 127 -4.99 -6.74 15.32
C LEU A 127 -5.27 -7.39 13.96
N LEU A 128 -4.96 -6.70 12.86
CA LEU A 128 -5.14 -7.23 11.51
C LEU A 128 -4.25 -8.46 11.26
N PHE A 129 -3.02 -8.46 11.78
CA PHE A 129 -2.13 -9.61 11.67
C PHE A 129 -2.68 -10.81 12.45
N ALA A 130 -3.14 -10.61 13.68
CA ALA A 130 -3.76 -11.68 14.48
C ALA A 130 -5.03 -12.22 13.81
N ALA A 131 -5.90 -11.34 13.30
CA ALA A 131 -7.11 -11.73 12.58
C ALA A 131 -6.79 -12.51 11.29
N GLY A 132 -5.77 -12.09 10.53
CA GLY A 132 -5.30 -12.81 9.35
C GLY A 132 -4.76 -14.20 9.71
N GLY A 133 -3.98 -14.30 10.79
CA GLY A 133 -3.45 -15.58 11.28
C GLY A 133 -4.55 -16.57 11.70
N ILE A 134 -5.58 -16.08 12.40
CA ILE A 134 -6.76 -16.90 12.77
C ILE A 134 -7.53 -17.34 11.53
N TRP A 135 -7.66 -16.48 10.51
CA TRP A 135 -8.34 -16.83 9.26
C TRP A 135 -7.64 -17.97 8.51
N THR A 136 -6.30 -17.99 8.55
CA THR A 136 -5.49 -19.00 7.84
C THR A 136 -5.38 -20.35 8.55
N TYR A 137 -5.81 -20.44 9.81
CA TYR A 137 -5.75 -21.66 10.62
C TYR A 137 -7.03 -22.49 10.44
#